data_AF-A0A0F9PQZ1-F1
#
_entry.id   AF-A0A0F9PQZ1-F1
#
_cell.length_a   1.000
_cell.length_b   1.000
_cell.length_c   1.000
_cell.angle_alpha   90.00
_cell.angle_beta   90.00
_cell.angle_gamma   90.00
#
_symmetry.space_group_name_H-M   'P 1'
#
loop_
_entity.id
_entity.type
_entity.pdbx_description
1 polymer ?
#
loop_
_entity_poly.entity_id
_entity_poly.type
_entity_poly.pdbx_seq_one_letter_code
_entity_poly.pdbx_strand_id
1 'polypeptide(L)'
;MSRPTKAWIFDQLTSLRTHYSGRNTSFDLDDQYYELMFRDRLGLPEEYKEDGIVLPTARDIVDAGTNHVATVFARFLRPMRGMGQEAQEQAEMLRKFDTAMFYRTKMEASISPWRVAARHACTYGMWCFESLYNERKLPDMPEKETDETDDEFADRMSIYDGELYDALPISIRAVHPRNVFPSINGDFMIIEESKTLLQAQSEWPQSNMKLMVSGVVMGGGNAGDGVVTGAGRSAVQVMYMDKFYRAIYVNQVSVLPTADAEGIVGHDYGHVPYVVGFSGLGNEDAVAKPEKQAVGLIRYLRPLLRAESFAYSVYNIVIKAHSWPITFVSGPGAAAIANIKLKFGKIYEKPAGVTIEDYVKAPPPDLVMQHMTYTNAVLSASGAPRSVRGLPEAGVRSGTDRAQIINKAKMKYDSILEQMQLCTSKVMANCTKIAERVIPEDFHLWAKSPDEEIDFRIDRKKIKHHYTTFCEFTSVSPEEEARRHADMMNLVKSGIMSSTTGRRRYLSHIDPEAEDIRVEAERLRLNPEVQQVMGSIVASVLAGEAARLMKIKQLQAGQTPGQPPDGAQTSQASLTMPGGAQELSAMKRPQPQPAQSPGVEQLLSSTVSRVAANQPPVQ
;
A
#
# COMPACT_ATOMS: atom_id res chain seq x y z
N MET A 1 -13.22 34.01 -8.18
CA MET A 1 -14.54 33.40 -7.90
C MET A 1 -15.21 34.25 -6.85
N SER A 2 -16.51 34.51 -7.01
CA SER A 2 -17.34 35.04 -5.92
C SER A 2 -17.35 34.03 -4.77
N ARG A 3 -17.48 34.50 -3.53
CA ARG A 3 -17.68 33.64 -2.37
C ARG A 3 -18.90 32.73 -2.64
N PRO A 4 -18.80 31.40 -2.42
CA PRO A 4 -19.95 30.52 -2.58
C PRO A 4 -21.01 30.86 -1.54
N THR A 5 -22.27 30.51 -1.82
CA THR A 5 -23.36 30.61 -0.83
C THR A 5 -23.88 29.23 -0.46
N LYS A 6 -24.52 29.10 0.70
CA LYS A 6 -25.10 27.81 1.12
C LYS A 6 -26.05 27.25 0.06
N ALA A 7 -26.96 28.06 -0.47
CA ALA A 7 -27.92 27.65 -1.49
C ALA A 7 -27.21 27.12 -2.75
N TRP A 8 -26.20 27.85 -3.23
CA TRP A 8 -25.42 27.45 -4.40
C TRP A 8 -24.71 26.11 -4.18
N ILE A 9 -24.12 25.87 -3.00
CA ILE A 9 -23.46 24.59 -2.68
C ILE A 9 -24.44 23.42 -2.80
N PHE A 10 -25.65 23.55 -2.27
CA PHE A 10 -26.66 22.48 -2.33
C PHE A 10 -27.26 22.29 -3.75
N ASP A 11 -27.38 23.37 -4.53
CA ASP A 11 -27.76 23.27 -5.94
C ASP A 11 -26.69 22.52 -6.75
N GLN A 12 -25.40 22.84 -6.53
CA GLN A 12 -24.30 22.12 -7.14
C GLN A 12 -24.27 20.65 -6.70
N LEU A 13 -24.48 20.35 -5.42
CA LEU A 13 -24.55 18.97 -4.93
C LEU A 13 -25.66 18.19 -5.65
N THR A 14 -26.84 18.78 -5.82
CA THR A 14 -27.98 18.13 -6.51
C THR A 14 -27.66 17.85 -7.98
N SER A 15 -27.04 18.82 -8.66
CA SER A 15 -26.56 18.66 -10.04
C SER A 15 -25.50 17.55 -10.16
N LEU A 16 -24.50 17.56 -9.29
CA LEU A 16 -23.41 16.57 -9.29
C LEU A 16 -23.92 15.17 -8.93
N ARG A 17 -24.84 15.02 -7.98
CA ARG A 17 -25.49 13.72 -7.69
C ARG A 17 -26.14 13.13 -8.93
N THR A 18 -26.81 13.96 -9.73
CA THR A 18 -27.43 13.53 -10.98
C THR A 18 -26.37 13.08 -11.99
N HIS A 19 -25.31 13.87 -12.17
CA HIS A 19 -24.21 13.57 -13.09
C HIS A 19 -23.44 12.29 -12.71
N TYR A 20 -23.18 12.06 -11.43
CA TYR A 20 -22.43 10.90 -10.91
C TYR A 20 -23.32 9.70 -10.53
N SER A 21 -24.62 9.74 -10.80
CA SER A 21 -25.58 8.67 -10.43
C SER A 21 -25.26 7.32 -11.06
N GLY A 22 -24.93 7.29 -12.35
CA GLY A 22 -24.54 6.06 -13.06
C GLY A 22 -23.21 5.47 -12.58
N ARG A 23 -22.26 6.34 -12.16
CA ARG A 23 -21.03 5.92 -11.49
C ARG A 23 -21.33 5.24 -10.16
N ASN A 24 -22.18 5.86 -9.32
CA ASN A 24 -22.52 5.31 -8.01
C ASN A 24 -23.27 3.98 -8.13
N THR A 25 -24.18 3.85 -9.11
CA THR A 25 -24.85 2.58 -9.43
C THR A 25 -23.85 1.50 -9.84
N SER A 26 -22.83 1.88 -10.62
CA SER A 26 -21.76 0.95 -10.99
C SER A 26 -20.98 0.48 -9.77
N PHE A 27 -20.64 1.41 -8.85
CA PHE A 27 -19.94 1.10 -7.59
C PHE A 27 -20.75 0.16 -6.69
N ASP A 28 -22.06 0.37 -6.53
CA ASP A 28 -22.95 -0.56 -5.82
C ASP A 28 -22.86 -1.98 -6.36
N LEU A 29 -22.83 -2.09 -7.69
CA LEU A 29 -22.66 -3.35 -8.36
C LEU A 29 -21.22 -3.89 -8.19
N ASP A 30 -20.18 -3.06 -8.03
CA ASP A 30 -18.80 -3.54 -7.82
C ASP A 30 -18.70 -4.10 -6.38
N ASP A 31 -19.28 -3.41 -5.40
CA ASP A 31 -19.38 -3.83 -4.00
C ASP A 31 -20.08 -5.18 -3.86
N GLN A 32 -21.21 -5.36 -4.53
CA GLN A 32 -21.93 -6.64 -4.51
C GLN A 32 -21.08 -7.81 -5.01
N TYR A 33 -20.20 -7.58 -5.99
CA TYR A 33 -19.32 -8.64 -6.48
C TYR A 33 -18.11 -8.85 -5.57
N TYR A 34 -17.52 -7.78 -5.04
CA TYR A 34 -16.40 -7.86 -4.11
C TYR A 34 -16.78 -8.52 -2.78
N GLU A 35 -17.93 -8.16 -2.22
CA GLU A 35 -18.48 -8.75 -0.99
C GLU A 35 -19.21 -10.09 -1.24
N LEU A 36 -19.14 -10.63 -2.45
CA LEU A 36 -19.72 -11.92 -2.83
C LEU A 36 -21.26 -12.00 -2.68
N MET A 37 -21.92 -10.84 -2.60
CA MET A 37 -23.37 -10.66 -2.48
C MET A 37 -24.09 -10.70 -3.84
N PHE A 38 -23.79 -11.70 -4.67
CA PHE A 38 -24.45 -11.90 -5.97
C PHE A 38 -25.02 -13.31 -6.17
N ARG A 39 -25.20 -14.06 -5.07
CA ARG A 39 -25.81 -15.39 -5.06
C ARG A 39 -27.17 -15.42 -5.75
N ASP A 40 -28.03 -14.45 -5.43
CA ASP A 40 -29.37 -14.34 -6.03
C ASP A 40 -29.33 -14.09 -7.54
N ARG A 41 -28.21 -13.58 -8.05
CA ARG A 41 -28.03 -13.29 -9.46
C ARG A 41 -27.46 -14.48 -10.23
N LEU A 42 -27.19 -15.63 -9.62
CA LEU A 42 -26.67 -16.78 -10.36
C LEU A 42 -27.67 -17.27 -11.42
N GLY A 43 -28.98 -17.08 -11.20
CA GLY A 43 -30.03 -17.57 -12.09
C GLY A 43 -30.27 -19.08 -11.93
N LEU A 44 -30.06 -19.60 -10.73
CA LEU A 44 -30.42 -20.97 -10.37
C LEU A 44 -31.95 -21.08 -10.22
N PRO A 45 -32.55 -22.26 -10.52
CA PRO A 45 -33.96 -22.51 -10.21
C PRO A 45 -34.25 -22.32 -8.71
N GLU A 46 -35.47 -21.93 -8.36
CA GLU A 46 -35.87 -21.64 -6.97
C GLU A 46 -35.56 -22.80 -6.01
N GLU A 47 -35.76 -24.03 -6.48
CA GLU A 47 -35.48 -25.27 -5.75
C GLU A 47 -34.01 -25.42 -5.31
N TYR A 48 -33.08 -24.85 -6.08
CA TYR A 48 -31.63 -24.96 -5.86
C TYR A 48 -30.97 -23.64 -5.46
N LYS A 49 -31.78 -22.61 -5.13
CA LYS A 49 -31.27 -21.29 -4.79
C LYS A 49 -30.34 -21.35 -3.56
N GLU A 50 -30.69 -22.21 -2.59
CA GLU A 50 -29.90 -22.47 -1.38
C GLU A 50 -28.67 -23.36 -1.60
N ASP A 51 -28.49 -23.92 -2.80
CA ASP A 51 -27.28 -24.66 -3.18
C ASP A 51 -26.30 -23.79 -3.98
N GLY A 52 -26.67 -22.55 -4.29
CA GLY A 52 -25.80 -21.61 -4.98
C GLY A 52 -24.56 -21.28 -4.16
N ILE A 53 -23.39 -21.48 -4.76
CA ILE A 53 -22.08 -21.17 -4.19
C ILE A 53 -21.47 -20.03 -4.98
N VAL A 54 -21.05 -18.99 -4.27
CA VAL A 54 -20.30 -17.86 -4.82
C VAL A 54 -18.82 -18.08 -4.53
N LEU A 55 -18.00 -18.08 -5.58
CA LEU A 55 -16.55 -18.27 -5.44
C LEU A 55 -15.86 -16.95 -5.04
N PRO A 56 -14.79 -17.01 -4.21
CA PRO A 56 -14.08 -15.82 -3.73
C PRO A 56 -13.20 -15.14 -4.79
N THR A 57 -13.23 -15.59 -6.05
CA THR A 57 -12.37 -15.15 -7.14
C THR A 57 -12.35 -13.63 -7.33
N ALA A 58 -13.50 -12.95 -7.17
CA ALA A 58 -13.59 -11.50 -7.28
C ALA A 58 -12.74 -10.78 -6.22
N ARG A 59 -12.84 -11.23 -4.97
CA ARG A 59 -12.10 -10.69 -3.83
C ARG A 59 -10.61 -10.95 -3.98
N ASP A 60 -10.23 -12.17 -4.39
CA ASP A 60 -8.84 -12.53 -4.64
C ASP A 60 -8.19 -11.65 -5.71
N ILE A 61 -8.90 -11.33 -6.80
CA ILE A 61 -8.38 -10.44 -7.86
C ILE A 61 -8.11 -9.03 -7.30
N VAL A 62 -9.07 -8.49 -6.54
CA VAL A 62 -8.96 -7.14 -5.95
C VAL A 62 -7.88 -7.08 -4.88
N ASP A 63 -7.83 -8.05 -3.96
CA ASP A 63 -6.85 -8.07 -2.88
C ASP A 63 -5.43 -8.33 -3.44
N ALA A 64 -5.28 -9.18 -4.47
CA ALA A 64 -4.00 -9.36 -5.17
C ALA A 64 -3.53 -8.08 -5.86
N GLY A 65 -4.43 -7.40 -6.60
CA GLY A 65 -4.14 -6.10 -7.22
C GLY A 65 -3.80 -5.04 -6.18
N THR A 66 -4.55 -5.00 -5.07
CA THR A 66 -4.32 -4.07 -3.96
C THR A 66 -2.96 -4.31 -3.33
N ASN A 67 -2.55 -5.56 -3.10
CA ASN A 67 -1.24 -5.88 -2.53
C ASN A 67 -0.10 -5.58 -3.51
N HIS A 68 -0.36 -5.64 -4.82
CA HIS A 68 0.63 -5.28 -5.84
C HIS A 68 0.84 -3.77 -5.94
N VAL A 69 -0.25 -3.00 -5.87
CA VAL A 69 -0.22 -1.53 -5.79
C VAL A 69 0.23 -1.07 -4.41
N ALA A 70 0.07 -1.92 -3.38
CA ALA A 70 0.29 -1.55 -1.99
C ALA A 70 1.69 -0.98 -1.80
N THR A 71 1.69 0.22 -1.25
CA THR A 71 2.80 1.15 -1.16
C THR A 71 3.68 0.81 0.04
N VAL A 72 4.06 -0.46 0.21
CA VAL A 72 4.84 -0.91 1.38
C VAL A 72 6.06 -0.02 1.55
N PHE A 73 6.76 0.23 0.43
CA PHE A 73 7.86 1.17 0.33
C PHE A 73 7.54 2.24 -0.71
N ALA A 74 7.49 3.50 -0.27
CA ALA A 74 7.41 4.66 -1.14
C ALA A 74 8.73 5.40 -1.10
N ARG A 75 9.21 5.76 -2.28
CA ARG A 75 10.40 6.57 -2.46
C ARG A 75 9.97 7.96 -2.91
N PHE A 76 10.40 8.97 -2.15
CA PHE A 76 10.19 10.35 -2.52
C PHE A 76 11.46 10.96 -3.12
N LEU A 77 11.27 11.71 -4.19
CA LEU A 77 12.32 12.43 -4.90
C LEU A 77 11.91 13.91 -4.96
N ARG A 78 12.79 14.77 -4.45
CA ARG A 78 12.66 16.23 -4.52
C ARG A 78 13.76 16.78 -5.44
N PRO A 79 13.40 17.37 -6.60
CA PRO A 79 14.41 17.94 -7.48
C PRO A 79 14.97 19.23 -6.87
N MET A 80 16.29 19.39 -6.88
CA MET A 80 16.93 20.61 -6.37
C MET A 80 16.49 21.84 -7.18
N ARG A 81 16.18 22.94 -6.49
CA ARG A 81 15.92 24.25 -7.11
C ARG A 81 17.14 25.14 -6.98
N GLY A 82 18.07 25.00 -7.92
CA GLY A 82 19.30 25.78 -7.98
C GLY A 82 20.55 24.92 -7.80
N MET A 83 21.70 25.59 -7.89
CA MET A 83 23.01 24.98 -7.68
C MET A 83 23.59 25.58 -6.40
N GLY A 84 23.70 24.80 -5.34
CA GLY A 84 24.24 25.24 -4.05
C GLY A 84 23.88 24.30 -2.90
N GLN A 85 24.65 24.37 -1.82
CA GLN A 85 24.46 23.53 -0.63
C GLN A 85 23.09 23.76 0.03
N GLU A 86 22.63 25.02 0.12
CA GLU A 86 21.31 25.33 0.67
C GLU A 86 20.17 24.66 -0.13
N ALA A 87 20.29 24.56 -1.46
CA ALA A 87 19.28 23.93 -2.30
C ALA A 87 19.26 22.41 -2.13
N GLN A 88 20.42 21.81 -1.84
CA GLN A 88 20.53 20.39 -1.50
C GLN A 88 19.91 20.11 -0.14
N GLU A 89 20.27 20.88 0.89
CA GLU A 89 19.70 20.76 2.24
C GLU A 89 18.18 20.97 2.24
N GLN A 90 17.68 21.93 1.47
CA GLN A 90 16.24 22.15 1.31
C GLN A 90 15.54 20.95 0.65
N ALA A 91 16.10 20.44 -0.45
CA ALA A 91 15.52 19.29 -1.15
C ALA A 91 15.53 18.03 -0.28
N GLU A 92 16.60 17.84 0.51
CA GLU A 92 16.71 16.73 1.43
C GLU A 92 15.73 16.84 2.61
N MET A 93 15.62 18.02 3.22
CA MET A 93 14.63 18.30 4.28
C MET A 93 13.21 18.00 3.78
N LEU A 94 12.86 18.43 2.57
CA LEU A 94 11.55 18.15 1.98
C LEU A 94 11.36 16.67 1.59
N ARG A 95 12.43 15.96 1.23
CA ARG A 95 12.40 14.51 0.99
C ARG A 95 12.13 13.76 2.29
N LYS A 96 12.83 14.13 3.37
CA LYS A 96 12.61 13.59 4.73
C LYS A 96 11.19 13.88 5.20
N PHE A 97 10.66 15.08 4.92
CA PHE A 97 9.27 15.44 5.18
C PHE A 97 8.27 14.51 4.52
N ASP A 98 8.35 14.33 3.20
CA ASP A 98 7.40 13.46 2.49
C ASP A 98 7.48 12.01 2.98
N THR A 99 8.71 11.53 3.22
CA THR A 99 8.96 10.17 3.69
C THR A 99 8.35 9.96 5.08
N ALA A 100 8.63 10.87 6.01
CA ALA A 100 8.12 10.80 7.37
C ALA A 100 6.59 10.96 7.42
N MET A 101 6.01 11.90 6.65
CA MET A 101 4.56 12.05 6.51
C MET A 101 3.89 10.76 6.02
N PHE A 102 4.49 10.12 5.02
CA PHE A 102 3.98 8.90 4.44
C PHE A 102 4.01 7.72 5.42
N TYR A 103 5.08 7.53 6.18
CA TYR A 103 5.16 6.44 7.17
C TYR A 103 4.32 6.74 8.41
N ARG A 104 4.32 7.98 8.89
CA ARG A 104 3.53 8.38 10.05
C ARG A 104 2.03 8.18 9.84
N THR A 105 1.52 8.49 8.66
CA THR A 105 0.11 8.21 8.30
C THR A 105 -0.24 6.73 8.25
N LYS A 106 0.74 5.84 8.08
CA LYS A 106 0.52 4.39 8.23
C LYS A 106 0.47 3.95 9.69
N MET A 107 1.23 4.63 10.57
CA MET A 107 1.31 4.30 12.00
C MET A 107 0.12 4.85 12.79
N GLU A 108 -0.35 6.06 12.47
CA GLU A 108 -1.46 6.71 13.20
C GLU A 108 -2.84 6.10 12.87
N ALA A 109 -3.03 5.58 11.66
CA ALA A 109 -4.32 5.07 11.21
C ALA A 109 -4.46 3.57 11.49
N SER A 110 -5.63 3.14 11.96
CA SER A 110 -5.95 1.71 12.15
C SER A 110 -5.85 0.91 10.85
N ILE A 111 -6.18 1.55 9.73
CA ILE A 111 -5.95 1.02 8.39
C ILE A 111 -5.25 2.11 7.59
N SER A 112 -4.10 1.77 7.00
CA SER A 112 -3.33 2.72 6.18
C SER A 112 -4.21 3.36 5.09
N PRO A 113 -4.31 4.70 5.01
CA PRO A 113 -5.12 5.38 4.00
C PRO A 113 -4.62 5.05 2.58
N TRP A 114 -3.32 4.83 2.41
CA TRP A 114 -2.72 4.42 1.14
C TRP A 114 -3.24 3.05 0.67
N ARG A 115 -3.40 2.10 1.59
CA ARG A 115 -3.95 0.77 1.28
C ARG A 115 -5.44 0.85 0.96
N VAL A 116 -6.20 1.67 1.69
CA VAL A 116 -7.63 1.90 1.42
C VAL A 116 -7.82 2.51 0.04
N ALA A 117 -7.04 3.53 -0.32
CA ALA A 117 -7.08 4.12 -1.65
C ALA A 117 -6.69 3.13 -2.76
N ALA A 118 -5.68 2.28 -2.55
CA ALA A 118 -5.33 1.21 -3.49
C ALA A 118 -6.46 0.20 -3.67
N ARG A 119 -7.16 -0.15 -2.59
CA ARG A 119 -8.38 -0.98 -2.67
C ARG A 119 -9.49 -0.27 -3.44
N HIS A 120 -9.71 1.02 -3.23
CA HIS A 120 -10.69 1.80 -3.98
C HIS A 120 -10.32 1.90 -5.47
N ALA A 121 -9.04 2.00 -5.80
CA ALA A 121 -8.54 1.98 -7.17
C ALA A 121 -8.84 0.64 -7.87
N CYS A 122 -8.53 -0.49 -7.23
CA CYS A 122 -8.77 -1.83 -7.76
C CYS A 122 -10.28 -2.17 -7.81
N THR A 123 -10.95 -1.83 -6.71
CA THR A 123 -12.37 -1.53 -6.47
C THR A 123 -13.21 -0.99 -7.62
N TYR A 124 -13.20 0.33 -7.61
CA TYR A 124 -14.12 1.23 -8.27
C TYR A 124 -13.45 1.91 -9.46
N GLY A 125 -12.12 1.84 -9.58
CA GLY A 125 -11.36 2.58 -10.57
C GLY A 125 -11.17 4.05 -10.24
N MET A 126 -11.53 4.48 -9.04
CA MET A 126 -11.43 5.85 -8.55
C MET A 126 -11.08 5.83 -7.08
N TRP A 127 -10.26 6.77 -6.64
CA TRP A 127 -9.95 7.00 -5.22
C TRP A 127 -9.82 8.50 -4.97
N CYS A 128 -9.92 8.88 -3.70
CA CYS A 128 -9.73 10.25 -3.27
C CYS A 128 -8.89 10.28 -1.99
N PHE A 129 -7.86 11.10 -1.99
CA PHE A 129 -7.15 11.47 -0.77
C PHE A 129 -7.60 12.84 -0.30
N GLU A 130 -7.81 12.94 1.00
CA GLU A 130 -8.06 14.17 1.73
C GLU A 130 -6.80 14.52 2.53
N SER A 131 -6.28 15.73 2.36
CA SER A 131 -5.18 16.27 3.17
C SER A 131 -5.64 17.55 3.87
N LEU A 132 -6.01 17.46 5.15
CA LEU A 132 -6.54 18.59 5.92
C LEU A 132 -5.65 18.94 7.10
N TYR A 133 -5.55 20.24 7.38
CA TYR A 133 -5.06 20.75 8.65
C TYR A 133 -6.13 20.55 9.74
N ASN A 134 -5.76 19.88 10.83
CA ASN A 134 -6.58 19.67 12.01
C ASN A 134 -5.90 20.32 13.20
N GLU A 135 -6.41 21.49 13.59
CA GLU A 135 -5.94 22.28 14.73
C GLU A 135 -6.02 21.51 16.05
N ARG A 136 -7.00 20.62 16.21
CA ARG A 136 -7.19 19.85 17.45
C ARG A 136 -6.12 18.79 17.72
N LYS A 137 -5.27 18.51 16.74
CA LYS A 137 -4.11 17.65 16.94
C LYS A 137 -2.95 18.40 17.60
N LEU A 138 -3.00 19.73 17.65
CA LEU A 138 -2.06 20.52 18.43
C LEU A 138 -2.54 20.53 19.89
N PRO A 139 -1.65 20.29 20.86
CA PRO A 139 -1.96 20.52 22.26
C PRO A 139 -2.22 22.02 22.48
N ASP A 140 -3.09 22.35 23.42
CA ASP A 140 -3.33 23.75 23.81
C ASP A 140 -2.20 24.19 24.75
N MET A 141 -1.67 25.40 24.52
CA MET A 141 -0.60 25.94 25.36
C MET A 141 -1.09 26.10 26.81
N PRO A 142 -0.38 25.54 27.81
CA PRO A 142 -0.80 25.65 29.19
C PRO A 142 -0.70 27.11 29.66
N GLU A 143 -1.80 27.65 30.18
CA GLU A 143 -1.80 28.91 30.91
C GLU A 143 -1.41 28.65 32.37
N LYS A 144 -0.60 29.56 32.94
CA LYS A 144 -0.16 29.48 34.33
C LYS A 144 -1.35 29.78 35.26
N GLU A 145 -1.64 28.88 36.18
CA GLU A 145 -2.72 29.09 37.16
C GLU A 145 -2.27 30.02 38.29
N THR A 146 -3.23 30.69 38.95
CA THR A 146 -2.94 31.78 39.90
C THR A 146 -2.21 31.30 41.16
N ASP A 147 -2.39 30.02 41.52
CA ASP A 147 -1.81 29.40 42.72
C ASP A 147 -0.72 28.35 42.39
N GLU A 148 -0.31 28.25 41.12
CA GLU A 148 0.65 27.26 40.64
C GLU A 148 2.10 27.73 40.83
N THR A 149 2.96 26.83 41.34
CA THR A 149 4.38 27.12 41.52
C THR A 149 5.10 27.22 40.16
N ASP A 150 6.22 27.95 40.11
CA ASP A 150 7.02 28.06 38.88
C ASP A 150 7.52 26.68 38.39
N ASP A 151 7.81 25.77 39.31
CA ASP A 151 8.28 24.41 39.00
C ASP A 151 7.15 23.55 38.40
N GLU A 152 5.93 23.60 38.97
CA GLU A 152 4.76 22.89 38.41
C GLU A 152 4.39 23.39 37.01
N PHE A 153 4.47 24.71 36.80
CA PHE A 153 4.24 25.30 35.48
C PHE A 153 5.33 24.89 34.47
N ALA A 154 6.59 24.82 34.91
CA ALA A 154 7.70 24.36 34.07
C ALA A 154 7.54 22.88 33.67
N ASP A 155 7.08 22.03 34.58
CA ASP A 155 6.79 20.62 34.31
C ASP A 155 5.65 20.47 33.28
N ARG A 156 4.56 21.24 33.42
CA ARG A 156 3.48 21.28 32.43
C ARG A 156 3.95 21.80 31.07
N MET A 157 4.80 22.81 31.06
CA MET A 157 5.39 23.32 29.82
C MET A 157 6.28 22.26 29.16
N SER A 158 7.05 21.50 29.95
CA SER A 158 7.85 20.38 29.42
C SER A 158 6.98 19.26 28.85
N ILE A 159 5.82 18.96 29.45
CA ILE A 159 4.86 17.98 28.91
C ILE A 159 4.27 18.52 27.60
N TYR A 160 3.85 19.79 27.58
CA TYR A 160 3.33 20.46 26.40
C TYR A 160 4.35 20.44 25.25
N ASP A 161 5.62 20.77 25.52
CA ASP A 161 6.68 20.73 24.52
C ASP A 161 6.90 19.31 23.98
N GLY A 162 6.80 18.30 24.84
CA GLY A 162 6.83 16.89 24.44
C GLY A 162 5.64 16.48 23.55
N GLU A 163 4.43 16.87 23.93
CA GLU A 163 3.22 16.62 23.14
C GLU A 163 3.23 17.37 21.80
N LEU A 164 3.72 18.61 21.80
CA LEU A 164 3.86 19.45 20.61
C LEU A 164 4.92 18.89 19.66
N TYR A 165 6.02 18.37 20.20
CA TYR A 165 7.06 17.67 19.44
C TYR A 165 6.48 16.45 18.73
N ASP A 166 5.58 15.72 19.39
CA ASP A 166 4.88 14.58 18.82
C ASP A 166 3.66 14.97 17.99
N ALA A 167 3.20 16.21 17.96
CA ALA A 167 1.97 16.60 17.26
C ALA A 167 2.17 16.75 15.74
N LEU A 168 1.37 16.03 14.94
CA LEU A 168 1.26 16.26 13.50
C LEU A 168 -0.12 16.82 13.15
N PRO A 169 -0.24 18.13 12.89
CA PRO A 169 -1.54 18.75 12.63
C PRO A 169 -2.06 18.56 11.21
N ILE A 170 -1.42 17.69 10.41
CA ILE A 170 -1.89 17.33 9.06
C ILE A 170 -2.47 15.92 9.12
N SER A 171 -3.72 15.79 8.67
CA SER A 171 -4.41 14.51 8.54
C SER A 171 -4.51 14.13 7.06
N ILE A 172 -4.09 12.91 6.74
CA ILE A 172 -4.32 12.31 5.42
C ILE A 172 -5.31 11.17 5.58
N ARG A 173 -6.42 11.22 4.84
CA ARG A 173 -7.44 10.16 4.82
C ARG A 173 -7.74 9.73 3.40
N ALA A 174 -8.11 8.48 3.22
CA ALA A 174 -8.72 8.01 1.99
C ALA A 174 -10.24 8.10 2.13
N VAL A 175 -10.88 8.89 1.27
CA VAL A 175 -12.34 9.04 1.26
C VAL A 175 -12.95 8.04 0.29
N HIS A 176 -14.05 7.43 0.69
CA HIS A 176 -14.77 6.50 -0.17
C HIS A 176 -15.26 7.22 -1.45
N PRO A 177 -14.92 6.77 -2.67
CA PRO A 177 -15.15 7.53 -3.89
C PRO A 177 -16.64 7.76 -4.22
N ARG A 178 -17.54 6.91 -3.70
CA ARG A 178 -19.01 7.13 -3.77
C ARG A 178 -19.43 8.50 -3.22
N ASN A 179 -18.77 8.92 -2.16
CA ASN A 179 -19.10 10.12 -1.39
C ASN A 179 -18.49 11.38 -2.01
N VAL A 180 -17.68 11.23 -3.06
CA VAL A 180 -16.86 12.31 -3.62
C VAL A 180 -17.45 12.81 -4.94
N PHE A 181 -17.70 14.11 -5.00
CA PHE A 181 -18.26 14.82 -6.15
C PHE A 181 -17.32 15.95 -6.56
N PRO A 182 -16.31 15.66 -7.40
CA PRO A 182 -15.48 16.71 -7.97
C PRO A 182 -16.31 17.52 -8.98
N SER A 183 -16.09 18.84 -9.01
CA SER A 183 -16.66 19.66 -10.06
C SER A 183 -16.08 19.26 -11.42
N ILE A 184 -16.84 19.47 -12.50
CA ILE A 184 -16.44 19.07 -13.85
C ILE A 184 -15.12 19.75 -14.27
N ASN A 185 -14.89 20.97 -13.79
CA ASN A 185 -13.66 21.75 -14.06
C ASN A 185 -12.54 21.49 -13.04
N GLY A 186 -12.81 20.75 -11.96
CA GLY A 186 -11.85 20.53 -10.87
C GLY A 186 -11.63 21.73 -9.93
N ASP A 187 -12.45 22.78 -10.04
CA ASP A 187 -12.32 24.02 -9.24
C ASP A 187 -12.68 23.82 -7.76
N PHE A 188 -13.60 22.91 -7.47
CA PHE A 188 -14.11 22.64 -6.13
C PHE A 188 -14.49 21.18 -5.98
N MET A 189 -14.66 20.76 -4.72
CA MET A 189 -15.12 19.43 -4.38
C MET A 189 -16.22 19.48 -3.33
N ILE A 190 -17.23 18.63 -3.54
CA ILE A 190 -18.25 18.36 -2.53
C ILE A 190 -18.10 16.91 -2.09
N ILE A 191 -18.11 16.69 -0.77
CA ILE A 191 -18.12 15.35 -0.17
C ILE A 191 -19.39 15.19 0.65
N GLU A 192 -20.09 14.09 0.42
CA GLU A 192 -21.28 13.71 1.17
C GLU A 192 -21.06 12.40 1.91
N GLU A 193 -20.94 12.47 3.24
CA GLU A 193 -20.76 11.29 4.08
C GLU A 193 -21.99 11.05 4.94
N SER A 194 -22.50 9.81 4.92
CA SER A 194 -23.46 9.35 5.91
C SER A 194 -22.71 8.87 7.14
N LYS A 195 -22.95 9.52 8.28
CA LYS A 195 -22.35 9.19 9.58
C LYS A 195 -23.42 8.79 10.57
N THR A 196 -23.02 8.07 11.61
CA THR A 196 -23.88 7.98 12.79
C THR A 196 -23.85 9.32 13.52
N LEU A 197 -24.97 9.70 14.15
CA LEU A 197 -25.07 10.96 14.89
C LEU A 197 -24.02 11.03 16.02
N LEU A 198 -23.72 9.89 16.65
CA LEU A 198 -22.67 9.80 17.67
C LEU A 198 -21.29 10.10 17.09
N GLN A 199 -20.97 9.57 15.91
CA GLN A 199 -19.71 9.87 15.23
C GLN A 199 -19.63 11.35 14.85
N ALA A 200 -20.71 11.92 14.31
CA ALA A 200 -20.76 13.35 13.99
C ALA A 200 -20.60 14.23 15.25
N GLN A 201 -21.19 13.84 16.37
CA GLN A 201 -21.03 14.52 17.66
C GLN A 201 -19.60 14.42 18.20
N SER A 202 -18.96 13.26 18.08
CA SER A 202 -17.55 13.08 18.48
C SER A 202 -16.60 13.91 17.62
N GLU A 203 -16.90 14.07 16.33
CA GLU A 203 -16.09 14.84 15.39
C GLU A 203 -16.34 16.35 15.52
N TRP A 204 -17.55 16.76 15.93
CA TRP A 204 -17.92 18.16 16.06
C TRP A 204 -18.56 18.49 17.41
N PRO A 205 -17.84 18.31 18.54
CA PRO A 205 -18.42 18.46 19.88
C PRO A 205 -18.93 19.88 20.16
N GLN A 206 -18.28 20.89 19.61
CA GLN A 206 -18.69 22.30 19.71
C GLN A 206 -20.07 22.57 19.05
N SER A 207 -20.50 21.68 18.15
CA SER A 207 -21.80 21.78 17.47
C SER A 207 -22.91 20.96 18.16
N ASN A 208 -22.62 20.32 19.30
CA ASN A 208 -23.55 19.40 19.98
C ASN A 208 -24.94 19.99 20.27
N MET A 209 -25.04 21.27 20.64
CA MET A 209 -26.34 21.93 20.82
C MET A 209 -27.11 22.11 19.49
N LYS A 210 -26.42 22.41 18.39
CA LYS A 210 -27.03 22.64 17.07
C LYS A 210 -27.44 21.32 16.38
N LEU A 211 -26.66 20.25 16.59
CA LEU A 211 -26.93 18.93 16.02
C LEU A 211 -28.13 18.23 16.68
N MET A 212 -28.33 18.41 17.99
CA MET A 212 -29.48 17.83 18.69
C MET A 212 -30.82 18.43 18.24
N VAL A 213 -30.85 19.71 17.88
CA VAL A 213 -32.08 20.38 17.41
C VAL A 213 -32.44 19.95 15.97
N SER A 214 -31.44 19.77 15.09
CA SER A 214 -31.71 19.37 13.69
C SER A 214 -32.14 17.90 13.55
N GLY A 215 -31.64 17.01 14.41
CA GLY A 215 -32.07 15.60 14.45
C GLY A 215 -33.55 15.39 14.80
N VAL A 216 -34.19 16.39 15.43
CA VAL A 216 -35.63 16.36 15.78
C VAL A 216 -36.52 16.85 14.62
N VAL A 217 -36.00 17.68 13.71
CA VAL A 217 -36.83 18.41 12.72
C VAL A 217 -36.99 17.69 11.38
N MET A 218 -36.08 16.78 11.02
CA MET A 218 -36.18 16.00 9.76
C MET A 218 -37.00 14.71 9.89
N GLY A 219 -37.39 14.33 11.10
CA GLY A 219 -38.44 13.34 11.32
C GLY A 219 -39.79 14.03 11.30
N GLY A 220 -40.45 14.07 10.15
CA GLY A 220 -41.84 14.53 10.01
C GLY A 220 -42.86 13.62 10.70
N GLY A 221 -42.62 13.25 11.95
CA GLY A 221 -43.59 12.64 12.84
C GLY A 221 -44.15 13.73 13.75
N ASN A 222 -45.47 13.94 13.70
CA ASN A 222 -46.18 14.86 14.58
C ASN A 222 -45.68 14.75 16.02
N ALA A 223 -45.46 15.90 16.65
CA ALA A 223 -45.26 16.02 18.08
C ALA A 223 -46.53 15.53 18.80
N GLY A 224 -46.57 14.25 19.10
CA GLY A 224 -47.68 13.58 19.74
C GLY A 224 -47.29 12.15 20.07
N ASP A 225 -46.82 11.97 21.29
CA ASP A 225 -46.70 10.69 21.98
C ASP A 225 -45.84 9.61 21.32
N GLY A 226 -44.57 9.56 21.70
CA GLY A 226 -43.67 8.48 21.36
C GLY A 226 -42.23 8.86 21.57
N VAL A 227 -41.62 8.36 22.65
CA VAL A 227 -40.17 8.25 22.76
C VAL A 227 -39.70 7.54 21.49
N VAL A 228 -38.99 8.27 20.61
CA VAL A 228 -38.43 7.74 19.35
C VAL A 228 -37.35 6.71 19.69
N THR A 229 -37.81 5.49 19.92
CA THR A 229 -37.04 4.26 20.04
C THR A 229 -36.84 3.69 18.64
N GLY A 230 -36.11 4.43 17.81
CA GLY A 230 -35.74 4.01 16.46
C GLY A 230 -34.23 4.04 16.27
N ALA A 231 -33.63 2.89 16.00
CA ALA A 231 -32.19 2.66 15.86
C ALA A 231 -31.53 3.33 14.62
N GLY A 232 -32.13 4.38 14.06
CA GLY A 232 -31.67 5.07 12.85
C GLY A 232 -31.23 6.50 13.11
N ARG A 233 -30.21 6.72 13.95
CA ARG A 233 -29.59 8.06 14.12
C ARG A 233 -28.53 8.30 13.04
N SER A 234 -28.93 8.36 11.77
CA SER A 234 -28.03 8.74 10.67
C SER A 234 -28.00 10.26 10.50
N ALA A 235 -26.81 10.83 10.34
CA ALA A 235 -26.58 12.23 10.00
C ALA A 235 -25.87 12.31 8.64
N VAL A 236 -26.31 13.22 7.77
CA VAL A 236 -25.66 13.47 6.48
C VAL A 236 -24.75 14.68 6.63
N GLN A 237 -23.46 14.45 6.49
CA GLN A 237 -22.43 15.48 6.47
C GLN A 237 -22.12 15.86 5.02
N VAL A 238 -22.26 17.14 4.69
CA VAL A 238 -21.88 17.73 3.41
C VAL A 238 -20.69 18.66 3.65
N MET A 239 -19.56 18.35 3.03
CA MET A 239 -18.35 19.18 3.05
C MET A 239 -18.14 19.79 1.68
N TYR A 240 -17.99 21.10 1.63
CA TYR A 240 -17.57 21.84 0.45
C TYR A 240 -16.16 22.38 0.67
N MET A 241 -15.29 22.23 -0.32
CA MET A 241 -13.96 22.83 -0.34
C MET A 241 -13.64 23.34 -1.74
N ASP A 242 -13.19 24.58 -1.85
CA ASP A 242 -12.54 25.11 -3.05
C ASP A 242 -11.10 25.54 -2.73
N LYS A 243 -10.53 26.43 -3.54
CA LYS A 243 -9.18 26.94 -3.34
C LYS A 243 -9.03 27.83 -2.09
N PHE A 244 -10.09 28.52 -1.70
CA PHE A 244 -10.11 29.62 -0.73
C PHE A 244 -11.14 29.45 0.39
N TYR A 245 -12.22 28.71 0.16
CA TYR A 245 -13.35 28.58 1.07
C TYR A 245 -13.69 27.12 1.37
N ARG A 246 -14.12 26.91 2.61
CA ARG A 246 -14.63 25.64 3.11
C ARG A 246 -15.95 25.81 3.83
N ALA A 247 -16.81 24.82 3.73
CA ALA A 247 -18.04 24.75 4.50
C ALA A 247 -18.31 23.30 4.92
N ILE A 248 -18.80 23.12 6.14
CA ILE A 248 -19.20 21.79 6.63
C ILE A 248 -20.60 21.93 7.22
N TYR A 249 -21.52 21.18 6.64
CA TYR A 249 -22.90 21.12 7.07
C TYR A 249 -23.22 19.70 7.55
N VAL A 250 -23.87 19.57 8.69
CA VAL A 250 -24.42 18.30 9.16
C VAL A 250 -25.93 18.49 9.28
N ASN A 251 -26.70 17.70 8.54
CA ASN A 251 -28.15 17.89 8.40
C ASN A 251 -28.51 19.35 8.07
N GLN A 252 -27.79 19.92 7.10
CA GLN A 252 -27.91 21.32 6.63
C GLN A 252 -27.54 22.41 7.65
N VAL A 253 -27.06 22.06 8.84
CA VAL A 253 -26.61 23.03 9.84
C VAL A 253 -25.09 23.15 9.81
N SER A 254 -24.56 24.37 9.78
CA SER A 254 -23.11 24.58 9.79
C SER A 254 -22.53 24.21 11.16
N VAL A 255 -21.43 23.46 11.14
CA VAL A 255 -20.72 22.98 12.34
C VAL A 255 -19.41 23.73 12.62
N LEU A 256 -18.96 24.58 11.69
CA LEU A 256 -17.71 25.32 11.85
C LEU A 256 -17.93 26.51 12.81
N PRO A 257 -17.08 26.69 13.85
CA PRO A 257 -17.29 27.70 14.88
C PRO A 257 -17.12 29.14 14.38
N THR A 258 -16.16 29.35 13.48
CA THR A 258 -15.84 30.65 12.86
C THR A 258 -16.60 30.89 11.55
N ALA A 259 -17.65 30.10 11.30
CA ALA A 259 -18.47 30.30 10.11
C ALA A 259 -19.27 31.59 10.17
N ASP A 260 -19.42 32.22 9.01
CA ASP A 260 -20.40 33.28 8.81
C ASP A 260 -21.85 32.75 8.99
N ALA A 261 -22.83 33.65 8.84
CA ALA A 261 -24.25 33.28 8.89
C ALA A 261 -24.63 32.18 7.88
N GLU A 262 -23.87 32.03 6.79
CA GLU A 262 -24.09 31.02 5.76
C GLU A 262 -23.34 29.70 6.00
N GLY A 263 -22.43 29.64 6.98
CA GLY A 263 -21.71 28.42 7.31
C GLY A 263 -20.35 28.25 6.62
N ILE A 264 -19.81 29.29 6.01
CA ILE A 264 -18.67 29.28 5.08
C ILE A 264 -17.49 30.02 5.70
N VAL A 265 -16.33 29.35 5.73
CA VAL A 265 -15.08 29.83 6.34
C VAL A 265 -14.00 29.93 5.27
N GLY A 266 -13.23 31.02 5.26
CA GLY A 266 -12.03 31.13 4.45
C GLY A 266 -10.90 30.24 4.98
N HIS A 267 -10.12 29.62 4.10
CA HIS A 267 -8.90 28.90 4.48
C HIS A 267 -7.73 29.30 3.58
N ASP A 268 -6.52 29.25 4.14
CA ASP A 268 -5.31 29.75 3.48
C ASP A 268 -4.51 28.67 2.72
N TYR A 269 -5.16 27.55 2.41
CA TYR A 269 -4.50 26.45 1.68
C TYR A 269 -4.06 26.92 0.29
N GLY A 270 -4.89 27.74 -0.37
CA GLY A 270 -4.70 28.21 -1.74
C GLY A 270 -4.63 27.07 -2.77
N HIS A 271 -5.26 25.94 -2.45
CA HIS A 271 -5.52 24.79 -3.32
C HIS A 271 -6.67 23.95 -2.73
N VAL A 272 -7.29 23.09 -3.54
CA VAL A 272 -8.30 22.14 -3.07
C VAL A 272 -7.59 20.99 -2.34
N PRO A 273 -7.90 20.68 -1.07
CA PRO A 273 -7.20 19.69 -0.25
C PRO A 273 -7.51 18.23 -0.61
N TYR A 274 -8.18 18.01 -1.75
CA TYR A 274 -8.56 16.69 -2.21
C TYR A 274 -7.88 16.34 -3.52
N VAL A 275 -7.36 15.12 -3.59
CA VAL A 275 -6.71 14.59 -4.79
C VAL A 275 -7.49 13.37 -5.24
N VAL A 276 -8.23 13.52 -6.33
CA VAL A 276 -8.91 12.41 -7.01
C VAL A 276 -7.97 11.79 -8.02
N GLY A 277 -7.90 10.46 -8.01
CA GLY A 277 -7.21 9.65 -8.99
C GLY A 277 -8.14 8.63 -9.64
N PHE A 278 -7.76 8.21 -10.85
CA PHE A 278 -8.44 7.16 -11.61
C PHE A 278 -7.45 6.05 -11.97
N SER A 279 -7.94 4.82 -12.09
CA SER A 279 -7.12 3.61 -12.30
C SER A 279 -6.37 3.57 -13.64
N GLY A 280 -6.78 4.41 -14.60
CA GLY A 280 -6.30 4.35 -15.99
C GLY A 280 -6.85 3.16 -16.79
N LEU A 281 -7.72 2.33 -16.21
CA LEU A 281 -8.38 1.21 -16.91
C LEU A 281 -9.65 1.65 -17.65
N GLY A 282 -10.18 2.83 -17.30
CA GLY A 282 -11.35 3.42 -17.96
C GLY A 282 -11.01 4.11 -19.27
N ASN A 283 -12.03 4.68 -19.91
CA ASN A 283 -11.89 5.47 -21.13
C ASN A 283 -12.59 6.82 -21.00
N GLU A 284 -12.04 7.84 -21.66
CA GLU A 284 -12.68 9.14 -21.83
C GLU A 284 -13.55 9.09 -23.10
N ASP A 285 -14.86 9.06 -22.89
CA ASP A 285 -15.85 9.15 -23.98
C ASP A 285 -16.04 10.61 -24.40
N ALA A 286 -16.67 10.87 -25.54
CA ALA A 286 -16.97 12.22 -26.04
C ALA A 286 -17.80 13.05 -25.04
N VAL A 287 -18.57 12.39 -24.17
CA VAL A 287 -19.40 13.01 -23.12
C VAL A 287 -18.73 12.97 -21.75
N ALA A 288 -17.48 12.48 -21.65
CA ALA A 288 -16.69 12.36 -20.42
C ALA A 288 -17.47 11.76 -19.24
N LYS A 289 -18.24 10.69 -19.48
CA LYS A 289 -19.10 10.11 -18.45
C LYS A 289 -18.27 9.52 -17.30
N PRO A 290 -18.51 9.90 -16.03
CA PRO A 290 -17.72 9.43 -14.90
C PRO A 290 -17.70 7.90 -14.72
N GLU A 291 -18.79 7.23 -15.07
CA GLU A 291 -18.93 5.76 -15.00
C GLU A 291 -17.99 4.99 -15.94
N LYS A 292 -17.56 5.62 -17.04
CA LYS A 292 -16.62 5.04 -18.01
C LYS A 292 -15.16 5.33 -17.66
N GLN A 293 -14.90 6.41 -16.92
CA GLN A 293 -13.58 6.77 -16.43
C GLN A 293 -13.21 5.97 -15.17
N ALA A 294 -14.13 5.88 -14.20
CA ALA A 294 -13.91 5.18 -12.95
C ALA A 294 -14.17 3.67 -13.12
N VAL A 295 -13.21 2.92 -13.66
CA VAL A 295 -13.32 1.47 -13.92
C VAL A 295 -12.32 0.67 -13.10
N GLY A 296 -12.81 -0.21 -12.22
CA GLY A 296 -11.99 -1.15 -11.44
C GLY A 296 -11.68 -2.44 -12.19
N LEU A 297 -10.83 -3.29 -11.60
CA LEU A 297 -10.37 -4.56 -12.18
C LEU A 297 -11.51 -5.54 -12.45
N ILE A 298 -12.52 -5.57 -11.58
CA ILE A 298 -13.60 -6.56 -11.66
C ILE A 298 -14.73 -6.14 -12.60
N ARG A 299 -14.79 -4.88 -13.04
CA ARG A 299 -15.95 -4.34 -13.76
C ARG A 299 -16.32 -5.14 -15.00
N TYR A 300 -15.35 -5.41 -15.86
CA TYR A 300 -15.57 -6.18 -17.08
C TYR A 300 -15.51 -7.70 -16.86
N LEU A 301 -15.12 -8.15 -15.67
CA LEU A 301 -15.04 -9.57 -15.31
C LEU A 301 -16.33 -10.09 -14.66
N ARG A 302 -17.27 -9.23 -14.27
CA ARG A 302 -18.52 -9.63 -13.58
C ARG A 302 -19.30 -10.74 -14.28
N PRO A 303 -19.53 -10.70 -15.61
CA PRO A 303 -20.24 -11.79 -16.28
C PRO A 303 -19.49 -13.13 -16.18
N LEU A 304 -18.15 -13.09 -16.24
CA LEU A 304 -17.31 -14.28 -16.10
C LEU A 304 -17.31 -14.81 -14.67
N LEU A 305 -17.23 -13.93 -13.67
CA LEU A 305 -17.32 -14.30 -12.24
C LEU A 305 -18.66 -14.95 -11.89
N ARG A 306 -19.76 -14.42 -12.47
CA ARG A 306 -21.09 -15.02 -12.37
C ARG A 306 -21.12 -16.38 -13.05
N ALA A 307 -20.57 -16.51 -14.25
CA ALA A 307 -20.55 -17.76 -15.00
C ALA A 307 -19.73 -18.85 -14.29
N GLU A 308 -18.60 -18.48 -13.68
CA GLU A 308 -17.75 -19.36 -12.86
C GLU A 308 -18.53 -19.91 -11.66
N SER A 309 -19.12 -19.01 -10.88
CA SER A 309 -19.91 -19.37 -9.68
C SER A 309 -21.16 -20.19 -10.05
N PHE A 310 -21.81 -19.87 -11.17
CA PHE A 310 -22.94 -20.63 -11.69
C PHE A 310 -22.52 -22.05 -12.09
N ALA A 311 -21.44 -22.20 -12.88
CA ALA A 311 -20.96 -23.51 -13.31
C ALA A 311 -20.56 -24.39 -12.11
N TYR A 312 -19.89 -23.80 -11.11
CA TYR A 312 -19.54 -24.49 -9.87
C TYR A 312 -20.77 -24.91 -9.07
N SER A 313 -21.78 -24.03 -8.97
CA SER A 313 -23.05 -24.33 -8.29
C SER A 313 -23.78 -25.48 -8.97
N VAL A 314 -23.90 -25.46 -10.30
CA VAL A 314 -24.51 -26.54 -11.09
C VAL A 314 -23.76 -27.84 -10.88
N TYR A 315 -22.42 -27.80 -10.94
CA TYR A 315 -21.60 -28.98 -10.71
C TYR A 315 -21.82 -29.56 -9.29
N ASN A 316 -21.88 -28.71 -8.27
CA ASN A 316 -22.17 -29.13 -6.89
C ASN A 316 -23.57 -29.74 -6.76
N ILE A 317 -24.59 -29.13 -7.37
CA ILE A 317 -25.97 -29.66 -7.39
C ILE A 317 -25.99 -31.04 -8.05
N VAL A 318 -25.34 -31.19 -9.20
CA VAL A 318 -25.30 -32.46 -9.92
C VAL A 318 -24.55 -33.53 -9.13
N ILE A 319 -23.43 -33.19 -8.49
CA ILE A 319 -22.73 -34.12 -7.58
C ILE A 319 -23.65 -34.52 -6.44
N LYS A 320 -24.28 -33.58 -5.73
CA LYS A 320 -25.23 -33.91 -4.64
C LYS A 320 -26.32 -34.86 -5.14
N ALA A 321 -26.86 -34.61 -6.33
CA ALA A 321 -27.87 -35.45 -6.93
C ALA A 321 -27.36 -36.87 -7.30
N HIS A 322 -26.07 -37.04 -7.61
CA HIS A 322 -25.46 -38.32 -7.98
C HIS A 322 -24.89 -39.09 -6.79
N SER A 323 -24.41 -38.40 -5.76
CA SER A 323 -23.82 -39.01 -4.57
C SER A 323 -24.82 -39.82 -3.75
N TRP A 324 -26.12 -39.58 -3.94
CA TRP A 324 -27.20 -40.32 -3.29
C TRP A 324 -28.01 -41.10 -4.33
N PRO A 325 -27.95 -42.45 -4.34
CA PRO A 325 -28.72 -43.25 -5.27
C PRO A 325 -30.21 -43.02 -5.03
N ILE A 326 -30.95 -42.72 -6.09
CA ILE A 326 -32.41 -42.75 -6.05
C ILE A 326 -32.80 -44.19 -6.37
N THR A 327 -33.57 -44.83 -5.50
CA THR A 327 -34.04 -46.20 -5.73
C THR A 327 -35.51 -46.18 -6.11
N PHE A 328 -35.87 -46.83 -7.21
CA PHE A 328 -37.27 -47.10 -7.54
C PHE A 328 -37.68 -48.45 -6.99
N VAL A 329 -38.89 -48.51 -6.44
CA VAL A 329 -39.48 -49.74 -5.91
C VAL A 329 -40.67 -50.11 -6.79
N SER A 330 -40.61 -51.25 -7.45
CA SER A 330 -41.66 -51.77 -8.34
C SER A 330 -42.15 -53.14 -7.88
N GLY A 331 -43.41 -53.49 -8.15
CA GLY A 331 -44.00 -54.81 -7.86
C GLY A 331 -45.20 -54.81 -6.88
N PRO A 332 -45.95 -55.94 -6.79
CA PRO A 332 -47.08 -56.11 -5.89
C PRO A 332 -46.60 -56.12 -4.43
N GLY A 333 -46.75 -54.99 -3.73
CA GLY A 333 -46.22 -54.77 -2.38
C GLY A 333 -45.35 -53.51 -2.24
N ALA A 334 -45.07 -52.78 -3.33
CA ALA A 334 -44.28 -51.54 -3.31
C ALA A 334 -44.82 -50.49 -2.31
N ALA A 335 -46.14 -50.43 -2.10
CA ALA A 335 -46.77 -49.53 -1.13
C ALA A 335 -46.32 -49.79 0.33
N ALA A 336 -45.94 -51.02 0.68
CA ALA A 336 -45.45 -51.36 2.02
C ALA A 336 -44.05 -50.81 2.30
N ILE A 337 -43.29 -50.45 1.27
CA ILE A 337 -41.91 -49.93 1.35
C ILE A 337 -41.87 -48.38 1.37
N ALA A 338 -42.99 -47.70 1.08
CA ALA A 338 -43.06 -46.24 0.96
C ALA A 338 -42.55 -45.45 2.18
N ASN A 339 -42.44 -46.08 3.36
CA ASN A 339 -41.96 -45.46 4.61
C ASN A 339 -40.52 -45.84 5.02
N ILE A 340 -39.79 -46.64 4.23
CA ILE A 340 -38.42 -47.03 4.56
C ILE A 340 -37.46 -45.88 4.24
N LYS A 341 -37.07 -45.10 5.27
CA LYS A 341 -35.96 -44.16 5.17
C LYS A 341 -34.66 -44.95 5.05
N LEU A 342 -34.14 -45.13 3.82
CA LEU A 342 -32.85 -45.75 3.58
C LEU A 342 -31.77 -44.98 4.35
N LYS A 343 -31.26 -45.56 5.44
CA LYS A 343 -30.18 -45.01 6.26
C LYS A 343 -28.90 -45.75 5.90
N PHE A 344 -27.81 -45.02 5.82
CA PHE A 344 -26.49 -45.59 5.52
C PHE A 344 -26.15 -46.72 6.51
N GLY A 345 -25.75 -47.89 5.99
CA GLY A 345 -25.36 -49.05 6.80
C GLY A 345 -26.50 -49.86 7.44
N LYS A 346 -27.78 -49.55 7.16
CA LYS A 346 -28.91 -50.36 7.62
C LYS A 346 -29.37 -51.34 6.53
N ILE A 347 -29.42 -52.61 6.89
CA ILE A 347 -29.99 -53.67 6.05
C ILE A 347 -31.51 -53.66 6.26
N TYR A 348 -32.27 -53.61 5.17
CA TYR A 348 -33.73 -53.69 5.18
C TYR A 348 -34.16 -54.99 4.49
N GLU A 349 -35.05 -55.74 5.11
CA GLU A 349 -35.60 -56.96 4.53
C GLU A 349 -36.56 -56.63 3.39
N LYS A 350 -36.39 -57.31 2.26
CA LYS A 350 -37.13 -57.09 1.04
C LYS A 350 -38.41 -57.96 1.04
N PRO A 351 -39.62 -57.38 0.96
CA PRO A 351 -40.87 -58.13 0.79
C PRO A 351 -40.86 -58.98 -0.49
N ALA A 352 -41.51 -60.15 -0.44
CA ALA A 352 -41.60 -61.06 -1.58
C ALA A 352 -42.30 -60.40 -2.78
N GLY A 353 -41.71 -60.53 -3.98
CA GLY A 353 -42.28 -60.00 -5.23
C GLY A 353 -41.97 -58.53 -5.55
N VAL A 354 -41.23 -57.82 -4.69
CA VAL A 354 -40.78 -56.45 -4.95
C VAL A 354 -39.46 -56.46 -5.72
N THR A 355 -39.18 -55.46 -6.54
CA THR A 355 -37.87 -55.18 -7.16
C THR A 355 -37.44 -53.77 -6.79
N ILE A 356 -36.20 -53.64 -6.30
CA ILE A 356 -35.58 -52.35 -6.01
C ILE A 356 -34.54 -52.15 -7.11
N GLU A 357 -34.77 -51.15 -7.94
CA GLU A 357 -33.85 -50.78 -9.02
C GLU A 357 -33.23 -49.43 -8.68
N ASP A 358 -31.91 -49.37 -8.73
CA ASP A 358 -31.19 -48.12 -8.55
C ASP A 358 -31.32 -47.31 -9.84
N TYR A 359 -31.84 -46.09 -9.71
CA TYR A 359 -31.81 -45.12 -10.79
C TYR A 359 -30.39 -44.61 -10.96
N VAL A 360 -29.69 -45.18 -11.94
CA VAL A 360 -28.39 -44.69 -12.37
C VAL A 360 -28.61 -43.42 -13.18
N LYS A 361 -28.42 -42.27 -12.53
CA LYS A 361 -28.40 -40.98 -13.23
C LYS A 361 -27.23 -40.96 -14.22
N ALA A 362 -27.48 -40.43 -15.42
CA ALA A 362 -26.41 -40.18 -16.37
C ALA A 362 -25.42 -39.18 -15.77
N PRO A 363 -24.10 -39.45 -15.81
CA PRO A 363 -23.11 -38.61 -15.16
C PRO A 363 -23.22 -37.15 -15.64
N PRO A 364 -22.78 -36.17 -14.80
CA PRO A 364 -22.72 -34.78 -15.22
C PRO A 364 -22.05 -34.66 -16.60
N PRO A 365 -22.61 -33.85 -17.53
CA PRO A 365 -21.96 -33.64 -18.80
C PRO A 365 -20.55 -33.08 -18.61
N ASP A 366 -19.54 -33.71 -19.23
CA ASP A 366 -18.15 -33.26 -19.19
C ASP A 366 -17.99 -31.79 -19.64
N LEU A 367 -18.91 -31.31 -20.48
CA LEU A 367 -19.00 -29.92 -20.92
C LEU A 367 -19.08 -28.92 -19.76
N VAL A 368 -19.69 -29.27 -18.62
CA VAL A 368 -19.75 -28.39 -17.44
C VAL A 368 -18.36 -28.20 -16.85
N MET A 369 -17.57 -29.28 -16.74
CA MET A 369 -16.19 -29.21 -16.26
C MET A 369 -15.28 -28.49 -17.25
N GLN A 370 -15.47 -28.72 -18.56
CA GLN A 370 -14.73 -28.00 -19.61
C GLN A 370 -15.04 -26.51 -19.58
N HIS A 371 -16.32 -26.12 -19.43
CA HIS A 371 -16.72 -24.72 -19.30
C HIS A 371 -16.09 -24.07 -18.07
N MET A 372 -16.15 -24.72 -16.90
CA MET A 372 -15.49 -24.22 -15.68
C MET A 372 -13.99 -24.02 -15.89
N THR A 373 -13.31 -24.99 -16.51
CA THR A 373 -11.87 -24.90 -16.80
C THR A 373 -11.56 -23.72 -17.75
N TYR A 374 -12.38 -23.54 -18.77
CA TYR A 374 -12.25 -22.43 -19.72
C TYR A 374 -12.49 -21.08 -19.06
N THR A 375 -13.57 -20.92 -18.28
CA THR A 375 -13.86 -19.69 -17.53
C THR A 375 -12.73 -19.35 -16.57
N ASN A 376 -12.19 -20.34 -15.85
CA ASN A 376 -11.05 -20.16 -14.95
C ASN A 376 -9.77 -19.74 -15.68
N ALA A 377 -9.53 -20.29 -16.88
CA ALA A 377 -8.40 -19.91 -17.71
C ALA A 377 -8.55 -18.45 -18.18
N VAL A 378 -9.72 -18.04 -18.64
CA VAL A 378 -10.00 -16.66 -19.07
C VAL A 378 -9.93 -15.69 -17.89
N LEU A 379 -10.49 -16.03 -16.73
CA LEU A 379 -10.40 -15.20 -15.51
C LEU A 379 -8.97 -15.03 -15.03
N SER A 380 -8.18 -16.10 -15.07
CA SER A 380 -6.76 -16.05 -14.72
C SER A 380 -5.96 -15.24 -15.74
N ALA A 381 -6.29 -15.36 -17.03
CA ALA A 381 -5.63 -14.63 -18.10
C ALA A 381 -6.02 -13.15 -18.14
N SER A 382 -7.20 -12.76 -17.67
CA SER A 382 -7.73 -11.38 -17.75
C SER A 382 -7.69 -10.62 -16.43
N GLY A 383 -8.00 -11.25 -15.30
CA GLY A 383 -8.00 -10.63 -13.96
C GLY A 383 -6.62 -10.69 -13.30
N ALA A 384 -6.43 -11.65 -12.40
CA ALA A 384 -5.17 -11.86 -11.70
C ALA A 384 -4.53 -13.20 -12.10
N PRO A 385 -3.42 -13.18 -12.85
CA PRO A 385 -2.66 -14.39 -13.17
C PRO A 385 -2.30 -15.18 -11.91
N ARG A 386 -2.23 -16.50 -12.03
CA ARG A 386 -1.97 -17.41 -10.90
C ARG A 386 -0.67 -17.06 -10.19
N SER A 387 0.35 -16.65 -10.94
CA SER A 387 1.64 -16.17 -10.42
C SER A 387 1.53 -15.02 -9.43
N VAL A 388 0.68 -14.02 -9.70
CA VAL A 388 0.46 -12.86 -8.81
C VAL A 388 -0.29 -13.27 -7.54
N ARG A 389 -1.11 -14.32 -7.62
CA ARG A 389 -1.79 -14.91 -6.46
C ARG A 389 -0.88 -15.86 -5.65
N GLY A 390 0.40 -15.95 -5.98
CA GLY A 390 1.34 -16.85 -5.30
C GLY A 390 1.19 -18.33 -5.68
N LEU A 391 0.37 -18.63 -6.70
CA LEU A 391 0.17 -19.99 -7.20
C LEU A 391 1.17 -20.30 -8.31
N PRO A 392 1.65 -21.56 -8.42
CA PRO A 392 2.51 -21.98 -9.50
C PRO A 392 1.74 -21.93 -10.83
N GLU A 393 2.43 -21.51 -11.89
CA GLU A 393 1.91 -21.55 -13.24
C GLU A 393 2.27 -22.87 -13.93
N ALA A 394 1.31 -23.40 -14.69
CA ALA A 394 1.50 -24.64 -15.42
C ALA A 394 2.54 -24.45 -16.52
N GLY A 395 3.58 -25.29 -16.52
CA GLY A 395 4.63 -25.28 -17.54
C GLY A 395 5.88 -24.47 -17.19
N VAL A 396 5.93 -23.78 -16.04
CA VAL A 396 7.12 -23.02 -15.61
C VAL A 396 8.12 -23.95 -14.93
N ARG A 397 9.28 -24.13 -15.55
CA ARG A 397 10.35 -25.01 -15.06
C ARG A 397 11.60 -24.27 -14.56
N SER A 398 11.73 -22.98 -14.86
CA SER A 398 12.88 -22.14 -14.47
C SER A 398 12.44 -20.91 -13.66
N GLY A 399 13.32 -20.41 -12.80
CA GLY A 399 13.08 -19.16 -12.05
C GLY A 399 12.96 -17.94 -12.97
N THR A 400 13.72 -17.92 -14.07
CA THR A 400 13.69 -16.85 -15.07
C THR A 400 12.35 -16.77 -15.78
N ASP A 401 11.78 -17.91 -16.19
CA ASP A 401 10.45 -17.95 -16.81
C ASP A 401 9.38 -17.50 -15.81
N ARG A 402 9.50 -17.92 -14.55
CA ARG A 402 8.60 -17.47 -13.47
C ARG A 402 8.64 -15.96 -13.30
N ALA A 403 9.83 -15.37 -13.27
CA ALA A 403 10.02 -13.93 -13.15
C ALA A 403 9.44 -13.17 -14.37
N GLN A 404 9.64 -13.68 -15.59
CA GLN A 404 9.06 -13.06 -16.78
C GLN A 404 7.53 -13.06 -16.75
N ILE A 405 6.91 -14.15 -16.31
CA ILE A 405 5.45 -14.22 -16.26
C ILE A 405 4.90 -13.36 -15.13
N ILE A 406 5.57 -13.33 -13.96
CA ILE A 406 5.24 -12.38 -12.92
C ILE A 406 5.30 -10.96 -13.48
N ASN A 407 6.35 -10.57 -14.20
CA ASN A 407 6.47 -9.22 -14.78
C ASN A 407 5.38 -8.90 -15.80
N LYS A 408 5.04 -9.84 -16.69
CA LYS A 408 3.90 -9.68 -17.61
C LYS A 408 2.57 -9.52 -16.85
N ALA A 409 2.44 -10.19 -15.71
CA ALA A 409 1.26 -10.07 -14.87
C ALA A 409 1.24 -8.74 -14.10
N LYS A 410 2.40 -8.24 -13.64
CA LYS A 410 2.56 -6.92 -13.01
C LYS A 410 2.14 -5.79 -13.96
N MET A 411 2.47 -5.91 -15.25
CA MET A 411 2.12 -4.91 -16.28
C MET A 411 0.63 -4.56 -16.36
N LYS A 412 -0.26 -5.44 -15.87
CA LYS A 412 -1.70 -5.16 -15.82
C LYS A 412 -2.10 -4.14 -14.75
N TYR A 413 -1.28 -4.00 -13.73
CA TYR A 413 -1.50 -3.10 -12.60
C TYR A 413 -0.68 -1.81 -12.72
N ASP A 414 0.24 -1.74 -13.69
CA ASP A 414 1.13 -0.59 -13.89
C ASP A 414 0.35 0.72 -14.05
N SER A 415 -0.76 0.71 -14.80
CA SER A 415 -1.60 1.92 -14.96
C SER A 415 -2.14 2.43 -13.63
N ILE A 416 -2.56 1.53 -12.74
CA ILE A 416 -3.05 1.88 -11.40
C ILE A 416 -1.89 2.40 -10.55
N LEU A 417 -0.73 1.73 -10.63
CA LEU A 417 0.47 2.08 -9.87
C LEU A 417 0.97 3.48 -10.24
N GLU A 418 1.14 3.77 -11.52
CA GLU A 418 1.60 5.07 -12.04
C GLU A 418 0.66 6.21 -11.61
N GLN A 419 -0.65 6.00 -11.73
CA GLN A 419 -1.64 6.99 -11.31
C GLN A 419 -1.64 7.19 -9.79
N MET A 420 -1.43 6.13 -9.01
CA MET A 420 -1.31 6.23 -7.55
C MET A 420 -0.03 6.98 -7.14
N GLN A 421 1.09 6.77 -7.84
CA GLN A 421 2.35 7.50 -7.63
C GLN A 421 2.17 9.00 -7.90
N LEU A 422 1.51 9.35 -9.00
CA LEU A 422 1.20 10.74 -9.35
C LEU A 422 0.26 11.39 -8.34
N CYS A 423 -0.79 10.69 -7.91
CA CYS A 423 -1.71 11.19 -6.89
C CYS A 423 -1.01 11.38 -5.54
N THR A 424 -0.19 10.42 -5.12
CA THR A 424 0.57 10.51 -3.86
C THR A 424 1.53 11.68 -3.89
N SER A 425 2.19 11.92 -5.03
CA SER A 425 3.04 13.11 -5.23
C SER A 425 2.25 14.41 -5.05
N LYS A 426 1.03 14.49 -5.60
CA LYS A 426 0.13 15.65 -5.40
C LYS A 426 -0.32 15.82 -3.95
N VAL A 427 -0.61 14.72 -3.24
CA VAL A 427 -0.97 14.76 -1.82
C VAL A 427 0.18 15.29 -0.98
N MET A 428 1.40 14.80 -1.22
CA MET A 428 2.59 15.31 -0.52
C MET A 428 2.85 16.78 -0.83
N ALA A 429 2.70 17.19 -2.08
CA ALA A 429 2.79 18.60 -2.47
C ALA A 429 1.74 19.48 -1.75
N ASN A 430 0.52 18.97 -1.58
CA ASN A 430 -0.54 19.63 -0.81
C ASN A 430 -0.17 19.73 0.68
N CYS A 431 0.38 18.67 1.26
CA CYS A 431 0.87 18.69 2.65
C CYS A 431 1.98 19.73 2.84
N THR A 432 2.93 19.85 1.91
CA THR A 432 3.95 20.90 1.94
C THR A 432 3.35 22.32 1.86
N LYS A 433 2.31 22.52 1.03
CA LYS A 433 1.60 23.81 0.97
C LYS A 433 0.88 24.14 2.27
N ILE A 434 0.24 23.15 2.89
CA ILE A 434 -0.43 23.31 4.19
C ILE A 434 0.61 23.66 5.26
N ALA A 435 1.73 22.94 5.29
CA ALA A 435 2.85 23.21 6.20
C ALA A 435 3.41 24.63 6.05
N GLU A 436 3.53 25.14 4.82
CA GLU A 436 4.05 26.48 4.59
C GLU A 436 3.04 27.60 4.86
N ARG A 437 1.73 27.38 4.67
CA ARG A 437 0.73 28.47 4.70
C ARG A 437 -0.08 28.54 5.98
N VAL A 438 -0.38 27.39 6.57
CA VAL A 438 -1.41 27.27 7.61
C VAL A 438 -0.79 27.05 8.97
N ILE A 439 0.25 26.21 9.05
CA ILE A 439 0.91 25.91 10.32
C ILE A 439 1.69 27.16 10.75
N PRO A 440 1.42 27.71 11.96
CA PRO A 440 1.99 28.99 12.37
C PRO A 440 3.50 28.90 12.61
N GLU A 441 3.96 27.79 13.20
CA GLU A 441 5.33 27.61 13.68
C GLU A 441 6.09 26.49 12.95
N ASP A 442 7.40 26.45 13.13
CA ASP A 442 8.20 25.29 12.74
C ASP A 442 7.78 24.10 13.62
N PHE A 443 7.67 22.92 13.04
CA PHE A 443 7.24 21.73 13.77
C PHE A 443 8.22 20.58 13.58
N HIS A 444 8.25 19.71 14.58
CA HIS A 444 9.02 18.48 14.55
C HIS A 444 8.21 17.39 13.86
N LEU A 445 8.90 16.56 13.09
CA LEU A 445 8.30 15.41 12.46
C LEU A 445 9.13 14.18 12.76
N TRP A 446 8.59 13.38 13.67
CA TRP A 446 9.10 12.06 13.96
C TRP A 446 8.36 10.98 13.16
N ALA A 447 9.08 10.05 12.55
CA ALA A 447 8.52 8.85 11.94
C ALA A 447 9.53 7.70 11.91
N LYS A 448 9.03 6.48 12.10
CA LYS A 448 9.82 5.26 11.94
C LYS A 448 9.57 4.62 10.58
N SER A 449 10.55 4.74 9.68
CA SER A 449 10.66 3.90 8.50
C SER A 449 11.21 2.53 8.91
N PRO A 450 10.98 1.44 8.14
CA PRO A 450 11.59 0.14 8.44
C PRO A 450 13.12 0.18 8.62
N ASP A 451 13.79 1.10 7.92
CA ASP A 451 15.26 1.19 7.89
C ASP A 451 15.83 2.40 8.65
N GLU A 452 15.02 3.41 8.95
CA GLU A 452 15.49 4.70 9.48
C GLU A 452 14.46 5.29 10.47
N GLU A 453 14.96 5.80 11.60
CA GLU A 453 14.19 6.69 12.45
C GLU A 453 14.45 8.12 11.98
N ILE A 454 13.42 8.73 11.40
CA ILE A 454 13.47 10.08 10.87
C ILE A 454 12.97 10.99 11.98
N ASP A 455 13.88 11.78 12.53
CA ASP A 455 13.60 12.85 13.46
C ASP A 455 14.27 14.13 12.94
N PHE A 456 13.45 15.10 12.53
CA PHE A 456 13.96 16.39 12.13
C PHE A 456 12.92 17.49 12.30
N ARG A 457 13.42 18.72 12.43
CA ARG A 457 12.63 19.95 12.48
C ARG A 457 12.44 20.51 11.07
N ILE A 458 11.21 20.87 10.73
CA ILE A 458 10.87 21.49 9.45
C ILE A 458 10.88 23.00 9.60
N ASP A 459 11.89 23.64 9.04
CA ASP A 459 11.95 25.10 8.98
C ASP A 459 11.02 25.62 7.88
N ARG A 460 9.92 26.26 8.28
CA ARG A 460 8.91 26.79 7.35
C ARG A 460 9.51 27.75 6.32
N LYS A 461 10.42 28.61 6.78
CA LYS A 461 11.14 29.60 5.95
C LYS A 461 11.99 28.96 4.85
N LYS A 462 12.44 27.72 5.06
CA LYS A 462 13.23 26.99 4.07
C LYS A 462 12.38 26.35 2.98
N ILE A 463 11.06 26.23 3.12
CA ILE A 463 10.19 25.59 2.10
C ILE A 463 10.18 26.39 0.78
N LYS A 464 10.17 27.74 0.84
CA LYS A 464 10.29 28.67 -0.31
C LYS A 464 9.48 28.24 -1.55
N HIS A 465 8.21 27.86 -1.35
CA HIS A 465 7.30 27.40 -2.41
C HIS A 465 7.80 26.20 -3.25
N HIS A 466 8.66 25.34 -2.72
CA HIS A 466 9.12 24.13 -3.40
C HIS A 466 8.14 22.96 -3.20
N TYR A 467 7.15 22.88 -4.08
CA TYR A 467 6.08 21.87 -4.01
C TYR A 467 6.23 20.71 -5.00
N THR A 468 7.31 20.67 -5.78
CA THR A 468 7.50 19.60 -6.76
C THR A 468 7.99 18.35 -6.04
N THR A 469 7.20 17.28 -6.11
CA THR A 469 7.51 15.96 -5.55
C THR A 469 7.32 14.91 -6.62
N PHE A 470 8.18 13.91 -6.63
CA PHE A 470 7.93 12.66 -7.34
C PHE A 470 7.92 11.50 -6.34
N CYS A 471 6.97 10.59 -6.53
CA CYS A 471 6.83 9.39 -5.73
C CYS A 471 7.03 8.18 -6.64
N GLU A 472 7.80 7.20 -6.18
CA GLU A 472 7.96 5.92 -6.82
C GLU A 472 7.64 4.82 -5.80
N PHE A 473 6.71 3.94 -6.14
CA PHE A 473 6.44 2.75 -5.35
C PHE A 473 7.28 1.62 -5.87
N THR A 474 8.07 1.01 -4.99
CA THR A 474 8.89 -0.14 -5.36
C THR A 474 8.27 -1.37 -4.74
N SER A 475 7.74 -2.27 -5.59
CA SER A 475 7.43 -3.63 -5.16
C SER A 475 8.76 -4.38 -5.08
N VAL A 476 9.38 -4.39 -3.90
CA VAL A 476 10.66 -5.06 -3.73
C VAL A 476 10.40 -6.54 -3.52
N SER A 477 10.48 -7.34 -4.59
CA SER A 477 10.78 -8.75 -4.40
C SER A 477 12.26 -8.89 -4.04
N PRO A 478 12.64 -9.75 -3.07
CA PRO A 478 14.05 -9.95 -2.70
C PRO A 478 14.94 -10.33 -3.89
N GLU A 479 14.37 -11.01 -4.89
CA GLU A 479 15.06 -11.41 -6.11
C GLU A 479 15.33 -10.23 -7.06
N GLU A 480 14.34 -9.35 -7.29
CA GLU A 480 14.56 -8.12 -8.07
C GLU A 480 15.51 -7.15 -7.38
N GLU A 481 15.52 -7.12 -6.06
CA GLU A 481 16.47 -6.33 -5.28
C GLU A 481 17.89 -6.86 -5.46
N ALA A 482 18.10 -8.17 -5.29
CA ALA A 482 19.39 -8.80 -5.54
C ALA A 482 19.88 -8.57 -6.97
N ARG A 483 18.97 -8.63 -7.96
CA ARG A 483 19.30 -8.32 -9.35
C ARG A 483 19.66 -6.86 -9.56
N ARG A 484 18.89 -5.92 -8.99
CA ARG A 484 19.22 -4.48 -9.03
C ARG A 484 20.56 -4.19 -8.37
N HIS A 485 20.89 -4.85 -7.27
CA HIS A 485 22.19 -4.73 -6.62
C HIS A 485 23.32 -5.29 -7.50
N ALA A 486 23.11 -6.45 -8.12
CA ALA A 486 24.09 -7.02 -9.04
C ALA A 486 24.33 -6.12 -10.26
N ASP A 487 23.27 -5.60 -10.88
CA ASP A 487 23.34 -4.67 -12.00
C ASP A 487 24.03 -3.35 -11.58
N MET A 488 23.67 -2.81 -10.42
CA MET A 488 24.34 -1.64 -9.85
C MET A 488 25.83 -1.91 -9.61
N MET A 489 26.21 -3.05 -9.00
CA MET A 489 27.61 -3.40 -8.79
C MET A 489 28.36 -3.50 -10.11
N ASN A 490 27.74 -4.03 -11.16
CA ASN A 490 28.34 -4.11 -12.49
C ASN A 490 28.49 -2.73 -13.14
N LEU A 491 27.50 -1.84 -13.00
CA LEU A 491 27.57 -0.46 -13.51
C LEU A 491 28.60 0.40 -12.79
N VAL A 492 28.76 0.21 -11.49
CA VAL A 492 29.80 0.87 -10.70
C VAL A 492 31.19 0.31 -11.04
N LYS A 493 31.34 -1.01 -11.12
CA LYS A 493 32.62 -1.67 -11.49
C LYS A 493 33.08 -1.31 -12.90
N SER A 494 32.14 -1.16 -13.83
CA SER A 494 32.44 -0.75 -15.22
C SER A 494 32.74 0.75 -15.35
N GLY A 495 32.62 1.54 -14.28
CA GLY A 495 32.88 2.98 -14.30
C GLY A 495 31.82 3.81 -15.03
N ILE A 496 30.71 3.19 -15.47
CA ILE A 496 29.60 3.88 -16.16
C ILE A 496 28.82 4.73 -15.16
N MET A 497 28.78 4.33 -13.87
CA MET A 497 28.06 5.01 -12.82
C MET A 497 28.96 5.23 -11.59
N SER A 498 28.88 6.40 -10.95
CA SER A 498 29.54 6.61 -9.66
C SER A 498 28.87 5.78 -8.57
N SER A 499 29.62 5.38 -7.54
CA SER A 499 29.07 4.66 -6.39
C SER A 499 27.94 5.44 -5.72
N THR A 500 28.09 6.76 -5.60
CA THR A 500 27.09 7.66 -5.01
C THR A 500 25.79 7.68 -5.81
N THR A 501 25.88 7.79 -7.14
CA THR A 501 24.69 7.75 -8.02
C THR A 501 24.06 6.37 -8.03
N GLY A 502 24.87 5.31 -7.97
CA GLY A 502 24.42 3.92 -7.84
C GLY A 502 23.62 3.69 -6.56
N ARG A 503 24.17 4.11 -5.41
CA ARG A 503 23.50 4.07 -4.11
C ARG A 503 22.21 4.87 -4.13
N ARG A 504 22.27 6.12 -4.58
CA ARG A 504 21.08 6.98 -4.72
C ARG A 504 20.02 6.29 -5.57
N ARG A 505 20.34 5.71 -6.73
CA ARG A 505 19.31 5.15 -7.62
C ARG A 505 18.82 3.75 -7.22
N TYR A 506 19.71 2.84 -6.83
CA TYR A 506 19.42 1.41 -6.78
C TYR A 506 19.33 0.83 -5.37
N LEU A 507 19.94 1.47 -4.37
CA LEU A 507 19.88 1.02 -2.98
C LEU A 507 18.82 1.84 -2.24
N SER A 508 17.66 1.24 -1.99
CA SER A 508 16.51 1.92 -1.38
C SER A 508 16.61 2.06 0.14
N HIS A 509 17.38 1.18 0.79
CA HIS A 509 17.47 1.04 2.24
C HIS A 509 18.70 1.74 2.85
N ILE A 510 19.47 2.49 2.04
CA ILE A 510 20.74 3.11 2.48
C ILE A 510 20.66 4.62 2.22
N ASP A 511 20.89 5.41 3.26
CA ASP A 511 21.15 6.84 3.09
C ASP A 511 22.52 7.02 2.39
N PRO A 512 22.54 7.53 1.15
CA PRO A 512 23.76 7.64 0.37
C PRO A 512 24.79 8.55 1.03
N GLU A 513 24.35 9.58 1.75
CA GLU A 513 25.26 10.52 2.39
C GLU A 513 25.88 9.94 3.66
N ALA A 514 25.09 9.30 4.52
CA ALA A 514 25.64 8.56 5.66
C ALA A 514 26.66 7.50 5.23
N GLU A 515 26.42 6.79 4.13
CA GLU A 515 27.39 5.83 3.59
C GLU A 515 28.56 6.46 2.84
N ASP A 516 28.38 7.61 2.21
CA ASP A 516 29.51 8.33 1.62
C ASP A 516 30.42 8.88 2.73
N ILE A 517 29.86 9.37 3.85
CA ILE A 517 30.62 9.74 5.06
C ILE A 517 31.35 8.53 5.64
N ARG A 518 30.69 7.35 5.74
CA ARG A 518 31.35 6.12 6.20
C ARG A 518 32.47 5.68 5.29
N VAL A 519 32.26 5.72 3.97
CA VAL A 519 33.31 5.39 2.98
C VAL A 519 34.46 6.39 3.03
N GLU A 520 34.18 7.67 3.18
CA GLU A 520 35.21 8.70 3.30
C GLU A 520 35.99 8.55 4.62
N ALA A 521 35.30 8.24 5.73
CA ALA A 521 35.94 7.90 7.00
C ALA A 521 36.81 6.65 6.89
N GLU A 522 36.34 5.61 6.18
CA GLU A 522 37.12 4.39 5.91
C GLU A 522 38.34 4.70 5.02
N ARG A 523 38.17 5.52 3.99
CA ARG A 523 39.25 5.95 3.10
C ARG A 523 40.28 6.80 3.83
N LEU A 524 39.85 7.70 4.71
CA LEU A 524 40.75 8.47 5.58
C LEU A 524 41.49 7.55 6.54
N ARG A 525 40.83 6.53 7.10
CA ARG A 525 41.48 5.53 7.96
C ARG A 525 42.50 4.67 7.22
N LEU A 526 42.29 4.41 5.93
CA LEU A 526 43.21 3.65 5.07
C LEU A 526 44.28 4.53 4.41
N ASN A 527 44.20 5.86 4.53
CA ASN A 527 45.19 6.76 3.96
C ASN A 527 46.53 6.63 4.73
N PRO A 528 47.66 6.30 4.07
CA PRO A 528 48.95 6.11 4.71
C PRO A 528 49.42 7.33 5.53
N GLU A 529 49.10 8.55 5.09
CA GLU A 529 49.50 9.78 5.78
C GLU A 529 48.74 9.96 7.10
N VAL A 530 47.43 9.65 7.11
CA VAL A 530 46.61 9.70 8.32
C VAL A 530 47.00 8.58 9.28
N GLN A 531 47.36 7.40 8.78
CA GLN A 531 47.91 6.31 9.61
C GLN A 531 49.27 6.65 10.21
N GLN A 532 50.13 7.38 9.49
CA GLN A 532 51.40 7.87 10.03
C GLN A 532 51.17 8.92 11.12
N VAL A 533 50.23 9.85 10.93
CA VAL A 533 49.89 10.86 11.93
C VAL A 533 49.23 10.23 13.15
N MET A 534 48.21 9.37 12.99
CA MET A 534 47.62 8.62 14.11
C MET A 534 48.66 7.72 14.79
N GLY A 535 49.53 7.06 14.03
CA GLY A 535 50.63 6.26 14.56
C GLY A 535 51.59 7.11 15.39
N SER A 536 51.90 8.33 14.95
CA SER A 536 52.75 9.27 15.71
C SER A 536 52.06 9.80 16.96
N ILE A 537 50.75 10.05 16.91
CA ILE A 537 49.96 10.51 18.06
C ILE A 537 49.84 9.37 19.09
N VAL A 538 49.47 8.17 18.66
CA VAL A 538 49.40 6.99 19.53
C VAL A 538 50.77 6.66 20.11
N ALA A 539 51.85 6.76 19.33
CA ALA A 539 53.21 6.63 19.83
C ALA A 539 53.58 7.73 20.84
N SER A 540 53.11 8.98 20.64
CA SER A 540 53.34 10.09 21.57
C SER A 540 52.55 9.94 22.88
N VAL A 541 51.33 9.40 22.82
CA VAL A 541 50.48 9.12 23.98
C VAL A 541 51.04 7.94 24.77
N LEU A 542 51.43 6.86 24.09
CA LEU A 542 52.14 5.74 24.71
C LEU A 542 53.51 6.16 25.27
N ALA A 543 54.24 7.05 24.60
CA ALA A 543 55.47 7.62 25.13
C ALA A 543 55.21 8.51 26.35
N GLY A 544 54.10 9.25 26.38
CA GLY A 544 53.65 10.05 27.52
C GLY A 544 53.24 9.19 28.72
N GLU A 545 52.54 8.07 28.49
CA GLU A 545 52.21 7.10 29.53
C GLU A 545 53.45 6.33 30.02
N ALA A 546 54.34 5.93 29.13
CA ALA A 546 55.62 5.32 29.47
C ALA A 546 56.51 6.29 30.26
N ALA A 547 56.52 7.59 29.92
CA ALA A 547 57.21 8.62 30.67
C ALA A 547 56.58 8.84 32.06
N ARG A 548 55.25 8.78 32.18
CA ARG A 548 54.55 8.78 33.48
C ARG A 548 54.93 7.57 34.33
N LEU A 549 54.95 6.37 33.74
CA LEU A 549 55.36 5.14 34.40
C LEU A 549 56.85 5.14 34.81
N MET A 550 57.74 5.71 33.99
CA MET A 550 59.14 5.91 34.37
C MET A 550 59.30 6.94 35.48
N LYS A 551 58.51 8.02 35.48
CA LYS A 551 58.53 9.03 36.56
C LYS A 551 57.98 8.46 37.86
N ILE A 552 56.99 7.55 37.80
CA ILE A 552 56.49 6.79 38.95
C ILE A 552 57.56 5.80 39.46
N LYS A 553 58.29 5.12 38.58
CA LYS A 553 59.41 4.25 38.96
C LYS A 553 60.62 5.02 39.53
N GLN A 554 60.93 6.21 39.02
CA GLN A 554 62.00 7.06 39.57
C GLN A 554 61.64 7.64 40.94
N LEU A 555 60.36 7.90 41.22
CA LEU A 555 59.90 8.30 42.56
C LEU A 555 59.91 7.13 43.56
N GLN A 556 59.91 5.89 43.11
CA GLN A 556 60.02 4.69 43.96
C GLN A 556 61.45 4.18 44.17
N ALA A 557 62.45 4.69 43.44
CA ALA A 557 63.82 4.15 43.44
C ALA A 557 64.83 4.96 44.28
N GLY A 558 64.39 5.58 45.37
CA GLY A 558 65.26 6.28 46.33
C GLY A 558 65.49 5.49 47.62
N GLN A 559 66.25 4.39 47.58
CA GLN A 559 67.03 3.83 48.72
C GLN A 559 67.97 2.69 48.22
N THR A 560 69.25 2.79 48.59
CA THR A 560 70.44 1.97 48.22
C THR A 560 70.67 0.77 49.19
N PRO A 561 71.76 -0.05 49.11
CA PRO A 561 72.36 -0.84 48.01
C PRO A 561 72.76 -2.29 48.44
N GLY A 562 73.15 -3.20 47.51
CA GLY A 562 73.92 -4.42 47.90
C GLY A 562 73.97 -5.63 46.93
N GLN A 563 75.05 -5.70 46.14
CA GLN A 563 75.87 -6.81 45.57
C GLN A 563 75.34 -8.22 45.12
N PRO A 564 76.08 -8.93 44.22
CA PRO A 564 75.60 -9.85 43.16
C PRO A 564 75.94 -11.34 43.45
N PRO A 565 75.67 -12.33 42.57
CA PRO A 565 76.53 -12.59 41.38
C PRO A 565 75.84 -13.24 40.14
N ASP A 566 76.61 -13.28 39.05
CA ASP A 566 76.65 -14.27 37.95
C ASP A 566 75.39 -14.57 37.12
N GLY A 567 75.42 -14.60 35.80
CA GLY A 567 76.51 -14.59 34.83
C GLY A 567 76.01 -15.25 33.55
N ALA A 568 76.38 -14.66 32.40
CA ALA A 568 76.38 -15.24 31.04
C ALA A 568 75.01 -15.64 30.43
N GLN A 569 74.69 -15.41 29.16
CA GLN A 569 75.24 -14.67 28.04
C GLN A 569 74.15 -14.84 26.94
N THR A 570 73.79 -13.72 26.30
CA THR A 570 73.64 -13.56 24.84
C THR A 570 73.24 -14.79 23.99
N SER A 571 72.26 -14.77 23.09
CA SER A 571 71.87 -13.71 22.15
C SER A 571 70.83 -14.25 21.17
N GLN A 572 70.18 -13.30 20.47
CA GLN A 572 69.66 -13.42 19.10
C GLN A 572 68.37 -14.22 18.85
N ALA A 573 67.31 -13.42 18.59
CA ALA A 573 66.59 -13.36 17.32
C ALA A 573 66.41 -14.66 16.53
N SER A 574 65.16 -15.04 16.27
CA SER A 574 64.56 -14.95 14.92
C SER A 574 63.18 -15.61 14.87
N LEU A 575 62.35 -15.07 13.97
CA LEU A 575 61.09 -15.66 13.51
C LEU A 575 61.28 -17.11 13.07
N THR A 576 60.28 -17.97 13.29
CA THR A 576 59.72 -18.84 12.24
C THR A 576 58.49 -19.58 12.73
N MET A 577 57.38 -19.45 12.00
CA MET A 577 56.25 -20.38 12.04
C MET A 577 56.53 -21.51 11.05
N PRO A 578 56.41 -22.79 11.44
CA PRO A 578 56.32 -23.90 10.50
C PRO A 578 54.88 -24.40 10.38
N GLY A 579 54.40 -24.51 9.14
CA GLY A 579 53.24 -25.30 8.77
C GLY A 579 53.58 -26.78 8.54
N GLY A 580 52.52 -27.57 8.33
CA GLY A 580 52.53 -29.00 7.96
C GLY A 580 51.44 -29.73 8.74
N ALA A 581 50.20 -29.90 8.27
CA ALA A 581 49.69 -30.64 7.10
C ALA A 581 49.90 -32.16 7.18
N GLN A 582 48.79 -32.90 7.38
CA GLN A 582 48.45 -34.26 6.93
C GLN A 582 47.14 -34.67 7.63
N GLU A 583 46.18 -35.43 7.11
CA GLU A 583 45.74 -35.90 5.79
C GLU A 583 44.42 -36.70 6.06
N LEU A 584 43.71 -37.15 5.02
CA LEU A 584 42.50 -38.02 5.01
C LEU A 584 41.15 -37.25 5.02
N SER A 585 40.17 -37.51 4.17
CA SER A 585 40.10 -38.47 3.06
C SER A 585 38.92 -38.16 2.13
N ALA A 586 39.09 -38.60 0.89
CA ALA A 586 38.28 -38.45 -0.30
C ALA A 586 36.79 -38.83 -0.19
N MET A 587 35.93 -38.02 -0.81
CA MET A 587 34.66 -38.47 -1.39
C MET A 587 34.58 -38.04 -2.86
N LYS A 588 34.65 -39.04 -3.74
CA LYS A 588 34.57 -38.99 -5.20
C LYS A 588 33.26 -38.34 -5.67
N ARG A 589 33.34 -37.26 -6.46
CA ARG A 589 32.24 -36.78 -7.32
C ARG A 589 32.44 -37.24 -8.77
N PRO A 590 31.38 -37.58 -9.53
CA PRO A 590 31.50 -37.97 -10.93
C PRO A 590 31.83 -36.77 -11.83
N GLN A 591 32.72 -36.98 -12.80
CA GLN A 591 33.02 -36.04 -13.88
C GLN A 591 31.81 -35.89 -14.84
N PRO A 592 31.49 -34.66 -15.29
CA PRO A 592 30.65 -34.46 -16.46
C PRO A 592 31.48 -34.58 -17.75
N GLN A 593 30.95 -35.35 -18.71
CA GLN A 593 31.44 -35.44 -20.09
C GLN A 593 31.30 -34.08 -20.81
N PRO A 594 32.23 -33.70 -21.69
CA PRO A 594 32.07 -32.52 -22.54
C PRO A 594 31.04 -32.80 -23.65
N ALA A 595 29.93 -32.07 -23.62
CA ALA A 595 28.95 -32.06 -24.70
C ALA A 595 29.56 -31.35 -25.92
N GLN A 596 29.56 -32.05 -27.05
CA GLN A 596 29.93 -31.54 -28.37
C GLN A 596 28.92 -30.48 -28.83
N SER A 597 29.43 -29.35 -29.29
CA SER A 597 28.66 -28.26 -29.90
C SER A 597 28.11 -28.67 -31.28
N PRO A 598 26.81 -28.54 -31.57
CA PRO A 598 26.31 -28.59 -32.94
C PRO A 598 26.57 -27.25 -33.65
N GLY A 599 27.10 -27.34 -34.87
CA GLY A 599 27.58 -26.23 -35.69
C GLY A 599 26.52 -25.19 -36.07
N VAL A 600 27.01 -23.95 -36.22
CA VAL A 600 26.27 -22.72 -36.52
C VAL A 600 26.08 -22.49 -38.04
N GLU A 601 26.37 -23.47 -38.90
CA GLU A 601 26.44 -23.24 -40.36
C GLU A 601 25.24 -23.70 -41.21
N GLN A 602 24.11 -24.13 -40.63
CA GLN A 602 22.96 -24.61 -41.43
C GLN A 602 21.65 -23.81 -41.32
N LEU A 603 21.63 -22.66 -40.64
CA LEU A 603 20.41 -21.84 -40.48
C LEU A 603 20.36 -20.57 -41.35
N LEU A 604 21.38 -20.29 -42.16
CA LEU A 604 21.42 -19.10 -43.03
C LEU A 604 21.06 -19.38 -44.50
N SER A 605 20.89 -20.64 -44.92
CA SER A 605 20.52 -20.98 -46.31
C SER A 605 19.01 -21.18 -46.55
N SER A 606 18.20 -21.36 -45.50
CA SER A 606 16.75 -21.64 -45.66
C SER A 606 15.85 -20.40 -45.63
N THR A 607 16.37 -19.23 -45.27
CA THR A 607 15.57 -18.00 -45.04
C THR A 607 15.58 -17.05 -46.24
N VAL A 608 16.44 -17.28 -47.24
CA VAL A 608 16.55 -16.42 -48.44
C VAL A 608 15.64 -16.90 -49.58
N SER A 609 15.15 -18.15 -49.57
CA SER A 609 14.32 -18.69 -50.68
C SER A 609 12.80 -18.53 -50.51
N ARG A 610 12.30 -17.87 -49.44
CA ARG A 610 10.84 -17.69 -49.21
C ARG A 610 10.31 -16.28 -49.38
N VAL A 611 11.15 -15.30 -49.73
CA VAL A 611 10.73 -13.89 -49.91
C VAL A 611 10.46 -13.53 -51.39
N ALA A 612 10.71 -14.44 -52.34
CA ALA A 612 10.57 -14.16 -53.77
C ALA A 612 9.21 -14.56 -54.42
N ALA A 613 8.19 -14.96 -53.67
CA ALA A 613 7.00 -15.62 -54.23
C ALA A 613 5.64 -14.93 -54.03
N ASN A 614 5.57 -13.71 -53.49
CA ASN A 614 4.29 -13.01 -53.30
C ASN A 614 4.37 -11.53 -53.69
N GLN A 615 4.23 -11.23 -54.99
CA GLN A 615 3.73 -9.95 -55.48
C GLN A 615 2.52 -10.22 -56.40
N PRO A 616 1.36 -9.57 -56.18
CA PRO A 616 0.21 -9.68 -57.07
C PRO A 616 0.40 -8.81 -58.34
N PRO A 617 -0.23 -9.19 -59.47
CA PRO A 617 -0.12 -8.43 -60.70
C PRO A 617 -0.97 -7.15 -60.64
N VAL A 618 -0.41 -6.09 -61.21
CA VAL A 618 -1.08 -4.81 -61.45
C VAL A 618 -2.03 -4.97 -62.64
N GLN A 619 -3.30 -4.64 -62.44
CA GLN A 619 -4.22 -4.14 -63.48
C GLN A 619 -4.94 -2.90 -62.95
#